data_AF-A0A517YM82-F1
#
_entry.id   AF-A0A517YM82-F1
#
_cell.length_a   1.000
_cell.length_b   1.000
_cell.length_c   1.000
_cell.angle_alpha   90.00
_cell.angle_beta   90.00
_cell.angle_gamma   90.00
#
_symmetry.space_group_name_H-M   'P 1'
#
loop_
_entity.id
_entity.type
_entity.pdbx_description
1 polymer ?
#
loop_
_entity_poly.entity_id
_entity_poly.type
_entity_poly.pdbx_seq_one_letter_code
_entity_poly.pdbx_strand_id
1 'polypeptide(L)'
;MELCHTCPLFATCTWPRQYSALHGQKVIVATQQHLNLDTEFVSRMRKTIRAKRMLTLVDESNILLHDRRRSITAVGLSQFLTIQRQLSADSKLGELPKEWVRWTETLIAASESDLRLNSWTAPRGSRKWAIATQRLGRQRAGRDFQFLGFDLGAFGKSDVRSRRLREGNLSFAAPVRLGKEYVVFSASTASHLVGYRTDPDSNRKSPTSPYADHRFSNPNTRFFNLNWIGGAAKYFPGNAPQIFDFYAEKIARNIRAGKRTLLIARKRFIPTCSNGLQACLVRLGISNARVITENWDSHCLADPVNVPLINYGVSGINRFEEFDAAYCLMSYYANPEAIERTLQDLDPVDGGWRVEIRYDSLRGRLAEVGNPASRSTAIPALAQDILVQQEGDVIVQAIGRVRPFTKPREVITFHTGKLPNVDFDVEFDSLAQARAYFEVLSRRDADRSLRVVQAAHIQRRKAQGASNQQIATELGLSRRTVSRRTTQKW
;
A
#
# COMPACT_ATOMS: atom_id res chain seq x y z
N MET A 1 -19.31 -24.33 -10.18
CA MET A 1 -20.61 -24.55 -9.50
C MET A 1 -20.50 -25.62 -8.41
N GLU A 2 -19.68 -26.66 -8.56
CA GLU A 2 -19.43 -27.67 -7.49
C GLU A 2 -18.86 -27.08 -6.20
N LEU A 3 -17.93 -26.10 -6.28
CA LEU A 3 -17.40 -25.40 -5.10
C LEU A 3 -18.48 -24.76 -4.20
N CYS A 4 -19.67 -24.51 -4.75
CA CYS A 4 -20.76 -23.87 -4.01
C CYS A 4 -21.80 -24.87 -3.52
N HIS A 5 -21.98 -26.04 -4.16
CA HIS A 5 -23.05 -26.99 -3.79
C HIS A 5 -22.85 -27.65 -2.42
N THR A 6 -21.61 -27.76 -1.96
CA THR A 6 -21.28 -28.25 -0.61
C THR A 6 -21.30 -27.15 0.45
N CYS A 7 -21.56 -25.89 0.07
CA CYS A 7 -21.65 -24.79 1.01
C CYS A 7 -22.99 -24.87 1.77
N PRO A 8 -22.99 -24.84 3.12
CA PRO A 8 -24.22 -24.81 3.91
C PRO A 8 -25.14 -23.62 3.58
N LEU A 9 -24.56 -22.54 3.04
CA LEU A 9 -25.28 -21.34 2.63
C LEU A 9 -25.68 -21.36 1.15
N PHE A 10 -25.46 -22.45 0.39
CA PHE A 10 -25.71 -22.47 -1.06
C PHE A 10 -27.11 -22.03 -1.46
N ALA A 11 -28.12 -22.51 -0.72
CA ALA A 11 -29.53 -22.22 -1.00
C ALA A 11 -29.86 -20.73 -0.87
N THR A 12 -29.18 -20.01 0.03
CA THR A 12 -29.38 -18.57 0.29
C THR A 12 -28.29 -17.69 -0.34
N CYS A 13 -27.21 -18.28 -0.82
CA CYS A 13 -26.07 -17.58 -1.40
C CYS A 13 -26.40 -17.11 -2.81
N THR A 14 -26.43 -15.79 -3.00
CA THR A 14 -26.68 -15.17 -4.31
C THR A 14 -25.47 -15.22 -5.25
N TRP A 15 -24.27 -15.48 -4.72
CA TRP A 15 -23.00 -15.46 -5.45
C TRP A 15 -23.02 -16.26 -6.76
N PRO A 16 -23.51 -17.53 -6.82
CA PRO A 16 -23.50 -18.31 -8.05
C PRO A 16 -24.41 -17.74 -9.15
N ARG A 17 -25.41 -16.92 -8.78
CA ARG A 17 -26.38 -16.31 -9.69
C ARG A 17 -26.01 -14.89 -10.13
N GLN A 18 -25.03 -14.26 -9.51
CA GLN A 18 -24.66 -12.86 -9.79
C GLN A 18 -24.35 -12.64 -11.27
N TYR A 19 -23.54 -13.50 -11.90
CA TYR A 19 -23.19 -13.37 -13.32
C TYR A 19 -24.37 -13.50 -14.28
N SER A 20 -25.36 -14.34 -13.96
CA SER A 20 -26.59 -14.45 -14.77
C SER A 20 -27.49 -13.23 -14.62
N ALA A 21 -27.43 -12.52 -13.48
CA ALA A 21 -28.22 -11.32 -13.21
C ALA A 21 -27.62 -10.04 -13.83
N LEU A 22 -26.43 -10.11 -14.44
CA LEU A 22 -25.76 -8.95 -15.05
C LEU A 22 -26.40 -8.49 -16.38
N HIS A 23 -27.18 -9.32 -17.04
CA HIS A 23 -27.76 -8.96 -18.34
C HIS A 23 -28.68 -7.74 -18.21
N GLY A 24 -28.39 -6.68 -18.98
CA GLY A 24 -29.16 -5.44 -18.96
C GLY A 24 -28.84 -4.49 -17.80
N GLN A 25 -27.90 -4.83 -16.91
CA GLN A 25 -27.49 -3.93 -15.83
C GLN A 25 -26.75 -2.71 -16.37
N LYS A 26 -27.04 -1.55 -15.79
CA LYS A 26 -26.42 -0.27 -16.15
C LYS A 26 -25.18 0.06 -15.32
N VAL A 27 -25.10 -0.47 -14.11
CA VAL A 27 -23.99 -0.27 -13.17
C VAL A 27 -23.50 -1.64 -12.69
N ILE A 28 -22.19 -1.83 -12.73
CA ILE A 28 -21.54 -3.06 -12.24
C ILE A 28 -20.48 -2.62 -11.24
N VAL A 29 -20.58 -3.14 -10.02
CA VAL A 29 -19.55 -2.98 -8.99
C VAL A 29 -18.78 -4.29 -8.91
N ALA A 30 -17.47 -4.22 -9.07
CA ALA A 30 -16.58 -5.38 -9.03
C ALA A 30 -15.29 -5.02 -8.29
N THR A 31 -14.71 -5.99 -7.59
CA THR A 31 -13.41 -5.81 -6.97
C THR A 31 -12.32 -5.76 -8.05
N GLN A 32 -11.24 -5.01 -7.80
CA GLN A 32 -10.08 -4.93 -8.70
C GLN A 32 -9.46 -6.32 -8.99
N GLN A 33 -9.68 -7.30 -8.10
CA GLN A 33 -9.20 -8.67 -8.28
C GLN A 33 -9.71 -9.33 -9.56
N HIS A 34 -10.88 -8.94 -10.08
CA HIS A 34 -11.36 -9.43 -11.37
C HIS A 34 -10.43 -9.04 -12.53
N LEU A 35 -9.86 -7.83 -12.51
CA LEU A 35 -8.88 -7.37 -13.50
C LEU A 35 -7.52 -8.07 -13.33
N ASN A 36 -7.16 -8.44 -12.09
CA ASN A 36 -5.99 -9.25 -11.79
C ASN A 36 -6.14 -10.72 -12.21
N LEU A 37 -7.36 -11.23 -12.43
CA LEU A 37 -7.57 -12.60 -12.91
C LEU A 37 -7.84 -12.65 -14.41
N ASP A 38 -8.44 -11.60 -14.95
CA ASP A 38 -8.85 -11.49 -16.34
C ASP A 38 -8.56 -10.07 -16.84
N THR A 39 -7.46 -9.91 -17.59
CA THR A 39 -7.08 -8.61 -18.15
C THR A 39 -8.11 -8.05 -19.13
N GLU A 40 -9.03 -8.90 -19.63
CA GLU A 40 -10.12 -8.56 -20.54
C GLU A 40 -11.48 -8.46 -19.84
N PHE A 41 -11.51 -8.40 -18.50
CA PHE A 41 -12.73 -8.40 -17.71
C PHE A 41 -13.73 -7.32 -18.18
N VAL A 42 -13.27 -6.08 -18.39
CA VAL A 42 -14.13 -4.97 -18.88
C VAL A 42 -14.75 -5.31 -20.24
N SER A 43 -13.93 -5.77 -21.18
CA SER A 43 -14.36 -6.16 -22.53
C SER A 43 -15.40 -7.28 -22.49
N ARG A 44 -15.19 -8.26 -21.60
CA ARG A 44 -16.11 -9.37 -21.37
C ARG A 44 -17.41 -8.90 -20.75
N MET A 45 -17.36 -8.06 -19.71
CA MET A 45 -18.55 -7.50 -19.08
C MET A 45 -19.38 -6.69 -20.07
N ARG A 46 -18.75 -5.86 -20.90
CA ARG A 46 -19.42 -5.11 -21.97
C ARG A 46 -20.21 -6.03 -22.90
N LYS A 47 -19.62 -7.16 -23.32
CA LYS A 47 -20.30 -8.17 -24.16
C LYS A 47 -21.42 -8.87 -23.42
N THR A 48 -21.18 -9.30 -22.18
CA THR A 48 -22.17 -10.01 -21.35
C THR A 48 -23.43 -9.19 -21.14
N ILE A 49 -23.29 -7.89 -20.88
CA ILE A 49 -24.43 -6.98 -20.65
C ILE A 49 -24.96 -6.34 -21.93
N ARG A 50 -24.35 -6.64 -23.09
CA ARG A 50 -24.68 -6.05 -24.41
C ARG A 50 -24.60 -4.52 -24.43
N ALA A 51 -23.68 -3.93 -23.66
CA ALA A 51 -23.51 -2.48 -23.63
C ALA A 51 -22.80 -1.97 -24.89
N LYS A 52 -23.37 -0.93 -25.52
CA LYS A 52 -22.73 -0.23 -26.65
C LYS A 52 -21.45 0.51 -26.21
N ARG A 53 -21.54 1.22 -25.08
CA ARG A 53 -20.45 1.98 -24.43
C ARG A 53 -20.35 1.59 -22.96
N MET A 54 -19.16 1.71 -22.40
CA MET A 54 -18.87 1.38 -21.01
C MET A 54 -17.78 2.31 -20.50
N LEU A 55 -18.09 3.03 -19.43
CA LEU A 55 -17.13 3.82 -18.66
C LEU A 55 -16.64 2.98 -17.49
N THR A 56 -15.32 2.81 -17.37
CA THR A 56 -14.70 2.09 -16.25
C THR A 56 -14.20 3.09 -15.21
N LEU A 57 -14.73 2.99 -14.00
CA LEU A 57 -14.27 3.77 -12.85
C LEU A 57 -13.39 2.87 -11.98
N VAL A 58 -12.12 3.24 -11.82
CA VAL A 58 -11.18 2.55 -10.95
C VAL A 58 -10.98 3.43 -9.72
N ASP A 59 -11.47 2.97 -8.58
CA ASP A 59 -11.16 3.57 -7.29
C ASP A 59 -9.78 3.11 -6.83
N GLU A 60 -8.94 4.04 -6.35
CA GLU A 60 -7.53 3.87 -6.00
C GLU A 60 -6.60 3.41 -7.15
N SER A 61 -5.39 3.95 -7.19
CA SER A 61 -4.36 3.62 -8.19
C SER A 61 -3.59 2.32 -7.92
N ASN A 62 -3.91 1.61 -6.85
CA ASN A 62 -3.20 0.39 -6.43
C ASN A 62 -3.11 -0.64 -7.55
N ILE A 63 -4.14 -0.75 -8.40
CA ILE A 63 -4.11 -1.62 -9.57
C ILE A 63 -2.92 -1.35 -10.48
N LEU A 64 -2.45 -0.10 -10.60
CA LEU A 64 -1.36 0.30 -11.48
C LEU A 64 -0.01 -0.24 -11.02
N LEU A 65 0.19 -0.45 -9.71
CA LEU A 65 1.45 -0.94 -9.15
C LEU A 65 1.56 -2.47 -9.11
N HIS A 66 0.47 -3.20 -9.40
CA HIS A 66 0.49 -4.66 -9.43
C HIS A 66 1.39 -5.16 -10.57
N ASP A 67 2.09 -6.26 -10.29
CA ASP A 67 2.90 -6.98 -11.28
C ASP A 67 2.01 -7.39 -12.48
N ARG A 68 2.45 -7.02 -13.68
CA ARG A 68 1.80 -7.33 -14.95
C ARG A 68 2.37 -8.56 -15.62
N ARG A 69 3.46 -9.12 -15.11
CA ARG A 69 4.03 -10.35 -15.65
C ARG A 69 3.17 -11.54 -15.26
N ARG A 70 2.81 -12.34 -16.25
CA ARG A 70 2.22 -13.67 -16.05
C ARG A 70 3.30 -14.72 -16.24
N SER A 71 3.15 -15.81 -15.51
CA SER A 71 3.96 -17.02 -15.68
C SER A 71 3.03 -18.22 -15.76
N ILE A 72 3.23 -19.04 -16.79
CA ILE A 72 2.56 -20.32 -16.97
C ILE A 72 3.64 -21.39 -16.85
N THR A 73 3.48 -22.28 -15.87
CA THR A 73 4.48 -23.32 -15.62
C THR A 73 4.36 -24.45 -16.65
N ALA A 74 5.47 -25.12 -16.95
CA ALA A 74 5.50 -26.29 -17.83
C ALA A 74 4.51 -27.38 -17.35
N VAL A 75 4.44 -27.58 -16.03
CA VAL A 75 3.52 -28.52 -15.38
C VAL A 75 2.07 -28.10 -15.60
N GLY A 76 1.74 -26.81 -15.36
CA GLY A 76 0.39 -26.30 -15.56
C GLY A 76 -0.08 -26.44 -17.02
N LEU A 77 0.82 -26.16 -17.97
CA LEU A 77 0.53 -26.29 -19.39
C LEU A 77 0.29 -27.75 -19.81
N SER A 78 1.10 -28.67 -19.30
CA SER A 78 0.97 -30.12 -19.54
C SER A 78 -0.32 -30.69 -18.93
N GLN A 79 -0.66 -30.25 -17.71
CA GLN A 79 -1.94 -30.60 -17.07
C GLN A 79 -3.12 -30.08 -17.90
N PHE A 80 -3.09 -28.81 -18.30
CA PHE A 80 -4.14 -28.23 -19.13
C PHE A 80 -4.32 -29.00 -20.45
N LEU A 81 -3.24 -29.32 -21.16
CA LEU A 81 -3.26 -30.15 -22.37
C LEU A 81 -3.90 -31.52 -22.12
N THR A 82 -3.53 -32.19 -21.03
CA THR A 82 -4.09 -33.50 -20.66
C THR A 82 -5.60 -33.43 -20.45
N ILE A 83 -6.08 -32.37 -19.79
CA ILE A 83 -7.52 -32.12 -19.61
C ILE A 83 -8.22 -31.89 -20.95
N GLN A 84 -7.63 -31.10 -21.86
CA GLN A 84 -8.22 -30.85 -23.18
C GLN A 84 -8.28 -32.12 -24.03
N ARG A 85 -7.26 -32.98 -23.98
CA ARG A 85 -7.26 -34.30 -24.66
C ARG A 85 -8.41 -35.18 -24.16
N GLN A 86 -8.67 -35.22 -22.86
CA GLN A 86 -9.81 -35.97 -22.32
C GLN A 86 -11.16 -35.37 -22.75
N LEU A 87 -11.29 -34.04 -22.71
CA LEU A 87 -12.51 -33.37 -23.16
C LEU A 87 -12.75 -33.46 -24.66
N SER A 88 -11.73 -33.75 -25.47
CA SER A 88 -11.86 -33.92 -26.92
C SER A 88 -12.72 -35.14 -27.33
N ALA A 89 -12.93 -36.08 -26.40
CA ALA A 89 -13.85 -37.20 -26.58
C ALA A 89 -15.32 -36.82 -26.29
N ASP A 90 -15.59 -35.68 -25.65
CA ASP A 90 -16.96 -35.23 -25.36
C ASP A 90 -17.57 -34.51 -26.56
N SER A 91 -18.41 -35.22 -27.31
CA SER A 91 -19.11 -34.68 -28.48
C SER A 91 -19.99 -33.46 -28.17
N LYS A 92 -20.41 -33.26 -26.92
CA LYS A 92 -21.22 -32.08 -26.51
C LYS A 92 -20.42 -30.78 -26.50
N LEU A 93 -19.09 -30.86 -26.51
CA LEU A 93 -18.19 -29.70 -26.53
C LEU A 93 -17.73 -29.33 -27.95
N GLY A 94 -18.04 -30.15 -28.95
CA GLY A 94 -17.67 -29.94 -30.35
C GLY A 94 -16.15 -30.00 -30.59
N GLU A 95 -15.66 -29.25 -31.58
CA GLU A 95 -14.24 -29.23 -31.96
C GLU A 95 -13.35 -28.36 -31.03
N LEU A 96 -13.95 -27.54 -30.17
CA LEU A 96 -13.20 -26.58 -29.35
C LEU A 96 -12.11 -27.21 -28.48
N PRO A 97 -12.31 -28.35 -27.77
CA PRO A 97 -11.22 -29.00 -27.04
C PRO A 97 -10.09 -29.48 -27.97
N LYS A 98 -10.40 -29.95 -29.19
CA LYS A 98 -9.39 -30.38 -30.18
C LYS A 98 -8.58 -29.20 -30.70
N GLU A 99 -9.22 -28.06 -30.93
CA GLU A 99 -8.52 -26.80 -31.25
C GLU A 99 -7.55 -26.41 -30.14
N TRP A 100 -7.99 -26.48 -28.88
CA TRP A 100 -7.12 -26.22 -27.73
C TRP A 100 -5.99 -27.23 -27.58
N VAL A 101 -6.20 -28.51 -27.87
CA VAL A 101 -5.13 -29.53 -27.90
C VAL A 101 -4.06 -29.13 -28.91
N ARG A 102 -4.43 -28.92 -30.17
CA ARG A 102 -3.49 -28.55 -31.24
C ARG A 102 -2.72 -27.28 -30.89
N TRP A 103 -3.44 -26.24 -30.46
CA TRP A 103 -2.83 -24.96 -30.12
C TRP A 103 -1.85 -25.07 -28.94
N THR A 104 -2.21 -25.83 -27.91
CA THR A 104 -1.36 -26.01 -26.72
C THR A 104 -0.13 -26.88 -27.05
N GLU A 105 -0.27 -27.90 -27.89
CA GLU A 105 0.86 -28.70 -28.38
C GLU A 105 1.84 -27.85 -29.19
N THR A 106 1.33 -27.00 -30.09
CA THR A 106 2.15 -26.03 -30.83
C THR A 106 2.87 -25.08 -29.88
N LEU A 107 2.19 -24.59 -28.84
CA LEU A 107 2.81 -23.71 -27.84
C LEU A 107 3.92 -24.41 -27.05
N ILE A 108 3.73 -25.67 -26.65
CA ILE A 108 4.73 -26.44 -25.91
C ILE A 108 5.98 -26.71 -26.78
N ALA A 109 5.79 -26.95 -28.07
CA ALA A 109 6.88 -27.22 -29.01
C ALA A 109 7.61 -25.96 -29.50
N ALA A 110 7.04 -24.77 -29.26
CA ALA A 110 7.56 -23.51 -29.76
C ALA A 110 8.90 -23.13 -29.09
N SER A 111 9.86 -22.68 -29.91
CA SER A 111 11.06 -22.01 -29.42
C SER A 111 10.73 -20.61 -28.90
N GLU A 112 11.64 -19.98 -28.14
CA GLU A 112 11.43 -18.59 -27.72
C GLU A 112 11.28 -17.64 -28.93
N SER A 113 12.02 -17.87 -30.02
CA SER A 113 11.84 -17.12 -31.27
C SER A 113 10.43 -17.24 -31.84
N ASP A 114 9.84 -18.43 -31.81
CA ASP A 114 8.47 -18.65 -32.30
C ASP A 114 7.45 -17.94 -31.40
N LEU A 115 7.66 -17.95 -30.08
CA LEU A 115 6.79 -17.25 -29.13
C LEU A 115 6.74 -15.74 -29.41
N ARG A 116 7.83 -15.16 -29.91
CA ARG A 116 7.94 -13.73 -30.26
C ARG A 116 7.29 -13.38 -31.61
N LEU A 117 6.56 -14.28 -32.25
CA LEU A 117 5.76 -13.97 -33.45
C LEU A 117 4.39 -13.35 -33.08
N ASN A 118 3.85 -12.50 -33.97
CA ASN A 118 2.53 -11.88 -33.76
C ASN A 118 1.34 -12.82 -34.05
N SER A 119 1.57 -14.04 -34.52
CA SER A 119 0.53 -14.95 -35.02
C SER A 119 -0.24 -15.72 -33.94
N TRP A 120 0.17 -15.65 -32.68
CA TRP A 120 -0.46 -16.40 -31.59
C TRP A 120 -1.89 -15.92 -31.29
N THR A 121 -2.89 -16.67 -31.75
CA THR A 121 -4.30 -16.43 -31.41
C THR A 121 -4.89 -17.65 -30.72
N ALA A 122 -5.17 -17.53 -29.43
CA ALA A 122 -5.78 -18.61 -28.67
C ALA A 122 -7.23 -18.89 -29.12
N PRO A 123 -7.68 -20.16 -29.14
CA PRO A 123 -9.06 -20.51 -29.45
C PRO A 123 -10.06 -19.82 -28.51
N ARG A 124 -11.23 -19.42 -29.01
CA ARG A 124 -12.23 -18.70 -28.20
C ARG A 124 -13.02 -19.68 -27.33
N GLY A 125 -12.72 -19.68 -26.03
CA GLY A 125 -13.43 -20.50 -25.05
C GLY A 125 -14.93 -20.18 -24.94
N SER A 126 -15.75 -21.21 -24.75
CA SER A 126 -17.18 -21.07 -24.39
C SER A 126 -17.42 -21.27 -22.89
N ARG A 127 -18.56 -20.79 -22.36
CA ARG A 127 -18.92 -21.02 -20.95
C ARG A 127 -18.99 -22.51 -20.60
N LYS A 128 -19.59 -23.32 -21.49
CA LYS A 128 -19.73 -24.77 -21.29
C LYS A 128 -18.35 -25.44 -21.21
N TRP A 129 -17.46 -25.11 -22.15
CA TRP A 129 -16.08 -25.61 -22.17
C TRP A 129 -15.27 -25.19 -20.94
N ALA A 130 -15.36 -23.93 -20.52
CA ALA A 130 -14.62 -23.44 -19.35
C ALA A 130 -15.07 -24.14 -18.06
N ILE A 131 -16.37 -24.44 -17.92
CA ILE A 131 -16.90 -25.20 -16.78
C ILE A 131 -16.40 -26.65 -16.83
N ALA A 132 -16.46 -27.30 -17.99
CA ALA A 132 -16.00 -28.68 -18.15
C ALA A 132 -14.51 -28.82 -17.85
N THR A 133 -13.69 -27.90 -18.38
CA THR A 133 -12.24 -27.85 -18.13
C THR A 133 -11.93 -27.69 -16.64
N GLN A 134 -12.59 -26.74 -15.97
CA GLN A 134 -12.37 -26.51 -14.54
C GLN A 134 -12.81 -27.70 -13.68
N ARG A 135 -13.95 -28.33 -14.01
CA ARG A 135 -14.43 -29.52 -13.29
C ARG A 135 -13.46 -30.68 -13.42
N LEU A 136 -13.13 -31.07 -14.66
CA LEU A 136 -12.23 -32.19 -14.90
C LEU A 136 -10.83 -31.92 -14.35
N GLY A 137 -10.33 -30.68 -14.50
CA GLY A 137 -9.07 -30.25 -13.93
C GLY A 137 -9.03 -30.39 -12.40
N ARG A 138 -10.06 -29.90 -11.71
CA ARG A 138 -10.20 -30.07 -10.25
C ARG A 138 -10.32 -31.53 -9.84
N GLN A 139 -11.01 -32.37 -10.62
CA GLN A 139 -11.13 -33.80 -10.34
C GLN A 139 -9.78 -34.52 -10.45
N ARG A 140 -8.94 -34.15 -11.42
CA ARG A 140 -7.66 -34.82 -11.71
C ARG A 140 -6.48 -34.31 -10.88
N ALA A 141 -6.38 -32.99 -10.73
CA ALA A 141 -5.23 -32.33 -10.10
C ALA A 141 -5.61 -31.53 -8.84
N GLY A 142 -6.85 -31.68 -8.34
CA GLY A 142 -7.27 -31.15 -7.05
C GLY A 142 -7.06 -29.63 -6.92
N ARG A 143 -6.38 -29.23 -5.83
CA ARG A 143 -6.07 -27.82 -5.54
C ARG A 143 -5.03 -27.23 -6.49
N ASP A 144 -4.18 -28.07 -7.07
CA ASP A 144 -3.05 -27.66 -7.90
C ASP A 144 -3.45 -27.32 -9.34
N PHE A 145 -4.65 -27.72 -9.76
CA PHE A 145 -5.17 -27.34 -11.08
C PHE A 145 -5.38 -25.83 -11.20
N GLN A 146 -4.73 -25.24 -12.20
CA GLN A 146 -4.92 -23.86 -12.62
C GLN A 146 -5.61 -23.82 -14.00
N PHE A 147 -6.69 -23.05 -14.10
CA PHE A 147 -7.36 -22.87 -15.38
C PHE A 147 -6.63 -21.81 -16.22
N LEU A 148 -5.89 -22.27 -17.23
CA LEU A 148 -5.02 -21.42 -18.06
C LEU A 148 -5.73 -20.66 -19.19
N GLY A 149 -7.02 -20.88 -19.42
CA GLY A 149 -7.71 -20.31 -20.60
C GLY A 149 -7.66 -18.78 -20.68
N PHE A 150 -7.63 -18.07 -19.54
CA PHE A 150 -7.49 -16.62 -19.52
C PHE A 150 -6.05 -16.17 -19.77
N ASP A 151 -5.08 -16.82 -19.13
CA ASP A 151 -3.65 -16.49 -19.31
C ASP A 151 -3.19 -16.78 -20.74
N LEU A 152 -3.62 -17.89 -21.35
CA LEU A 152 -3.31 -18.23 -22.75
C LEU A 152 -3.98 -17.24 -23.73
N GLY A 153 -5.19 -16.77 -23.40
CA GLY A 153 -5.84 -15.68 -24.15
C GLY A 153 -5.12 -14.35 -24.02
N ALA A 154 -4.53 -14.06 -22.86
CA ALA A 154 -3.71 -12.87 -22.62
C ALA A 154 -2.35 -12.98 -23.32
N PHE A 155 -1.74 -14.16 -23.32
CA PHE A 155 -0.48 -14.45 -24.01
C PHE A 155 -0.55 -14.07 -25.50
N GLY A 156 -1.59 -14.51 -26.22
CA GLY A 156 -1.75 -14.17 -27.63
C GLY A 156 -1.90 -12.66 -27.92
N LYS A 157 -2.21 -11.86 -26.90
CA LYS A 157 -2.37 -10.39 -26.99
C LYS A 157 -1.25 -9.61 -26.31
N SER A 158 -0.29 -10.30 -25.70
CA SER A 158 0.86 -9.69 -25.04
C SER A 158 1.83 -9.12 -26.07
N ASP A 159 2.65 -8.14 -25.67
CA ASP A 159 3.76 -7.67 -26.51
C ASP A 159 4.71 -8.85 -26.77
N VAL A 160 5.03 -9.08 -28.04
CA VAL A 160 5.99 -10.09 -28.48
C VAL A 160 7.34 -9.94 -27.80
N ARG A 161 7.78 -8.70 -27.55
CA ARG A 161 9.05 -8.41 -26.87
C ARG A 161 9.04 -8.84 -25.41
N SER A 162 7.87 -9.06 -24.81
CA SER A 162 7.75 -9.48 -23.42
C SER A 162 7.79 -10.99 -23.21
N ARG A 163 7.66 -11.78 -24.28
CA ARG A 163 7.51 -13.23 -24.21
C ARG A 163 8.87 -13.90 -24.00
N ARG A 164 8.96 -14.77 -23.01
CA ARG A 164 10.19 -15.52 -22.64
C ARG A 164 9.84 -16.96 -22.30
N LEU A 165 10.76 -17.87 -22.63
CA LEU A 165 10.70 -19.29 -22.27
C LEU A 165 11.94 -19.64 -21.45
N ARG A 166 11.74 -20.08 -20.20
CA ARG A 166 12.83 -20.55 -19.34
C ARG A 166 12.44 -21.84 -18.67
N GLU A 167 13.22 -22.89 -18.89
CA GLU A 167 12.98 -24.23 -18.30
C GLU A 167 11.55 -24.73 -18.56
N GLY A 168 11.02 -24.44 -19.76
CA GLY A 168 9.64 -24.78 -20.15
C GLY A 168 8.55 -23.88 -19.55
N ASN A 169 8.90 -22.92 -18.69
CA ASN A 169 7.96 -21.93 -18.14
C ASN A 169 7.85 -20.74 -19.09
N LEU A 170 6.61 -20.40 -19.44
CA LEU A 170 6.28 -19.28 -20.30
C LEU A 170 6.00 -18.04 -19.46
N SER A 171 6.65 -16.92 -19.77
CA SER A 171 6.34 -15.64 -19.14
C SER A 171 6.11 -14.53 -20.17
N PHE A 172 5.22 -13.59 -19.84
CA PHE A 172 4.81 -12.50 -20.74
C PHE A 172 4.15 -11.36 -19.97
N ALA A 173 4.16 -10.15 -20.55
CA ALA A 173 3.48 -8.98 -20.01
C ALA A 173 1.98 -9.03 -20.32
N ALA A 174 1.15 -8.79 -19.31
CA ALA A 174 -0.31 -8.79 -19.42
C ALA A 174 -0.88 -7.51 -18.77
N PRO A 175 -0.79 -6.34 -19.45
CA PRO A 175 -1.37 -5.10 -18.96
C PRO A 175 -2.89 -5.23 -18.80
N VAL A 176 -3.43 -4.59 -17.77
CA VAL A 176 -4.88 -4.55 -17.52
C VAL A 176 -5.55 -3.64 -18.55
N ARG A 177 -6.66 -4.10 -19.14
CA ARG A 177 -7.43 -3.32 -20.12
C ARG A 177 -8.69 -2.73 -19.49
N LEU A 178 -8.61 -1.44 -19.18
CA LEU A 178 -9.73 -0.67 -18.59
C LEU A 178 -10.81 -0.25 -19.61
N GLY A 179 -10.74 -0.74 -20.85
CA GLY A 179 -11.62 -0.27 -21.93
C GLY A 179 -11.18 1.06 -22.55
N LYS A 180 -12.01 1.61 -23.44
CA LYS A 180 -11.71 2.86 -24.17
C LYS A 180 -11.95 4.11 -23.32
N GLU A 181 -12.94 4.06 -22.44
CA GLU A 181 -13.36 5.16 -21.59
C GLU A 181 -13.14 4.72 -20.14
N TYR A 182 -12.19 5.36 -19.46
CA TYR A 182 -11.91 5.06 -18.06
C TYR A 182 -11.53 6.31 -17.27
N VAL A 183 -11.78 6.25 -15.97
CA VAL A 183 -11.32 7.23 -14.97
C VAL A 183 -10.65 6.45 -13.86
N VAL A 184 -9.42 6.85 -13.51
CA VAL A 184 -8.72 6.35 -12.33
C VAL A 184 -8.80 7.43 -11.26
N PHE A 185 -9.46 7.13 -10.15
CA PHE A 185 -9.50 7.99 -8.99
C PHE A 185 -8.26 7.71 -8.14
N SER A 186 -7.39 8.71 -8.05
CA SER A 186 -6.18 8.64 -7.24
C SER A 186 -5.87 10.02 -6.65
N ALA A 187 -5.28 10.03 -5.46
CA ALA A 187 -4.89 11.26 -4.79
C ALA A 187 -3.66 11.91 -5.44
N SER A 188 -2.75 11.09 -6.01
CA SER A 188 -1.45 11.62 -6.46
C SER A 188 -0.79 10.92 -7.64
N THR A 189 -1.47 10.01 -8.33
CA THR A 189 -0.85 9.29 -9.44
C THR A 189 -0.56 10.18 -10.65
N ALA A 190 0.69 10.15 -11.11
CA ALA A 190 1.11 10.80 -12.35
C ALA A 190 0.38 10.22 -13.57
N SER A 191 -0.14 11.09 -14.44
CA SER A 191 -0.86 10.67 -15.66
C SER A 191 0.01 9.85 -16.60
N HIS A 192 1.31 10.15 -16.66
CA HIS A 192 2.29 9.41 -17.45
C HIS A 192 2.40 7.95 -16.98
N LEU A 193 2.46 7.72 -15.66
CA LEU A 193 2.41 6.38 -15.09
C LEU A 193 1.11 5.66 -15.44
N VAL A 194 -0.05 6.32 -15.34
CA VAL A 194 -1.34 5.70 -15.74
C VAL A 194 -1.30 5.28 -17.21
N GLY A 195 -0.79 6.15 -18.09
CA GLY A 195 -0.63 5.87 -19.52
C GLY A 195 0.22 4.64 -19.75
N TYR A 196 1.45 4.63 -19.23
CA TYR A 196 2.37 3.50 -19.35
C TYR A 196 1.78 2.18 -18.84
N ARG A 197 1.06 2.20 -17.71
CA ARG A 197 0.53 0.98 -17.07
C ARG A 197 -0.75 0.43 -17.71
N THR A 198 -1.45 1.22 -18.51
CA THR A 198 -2.72 0.84 -19.15
C THR A 198 -2.62 0.69 -20.67
N ASP A 199 -1.65 1.38 -21.28
CA ASP A 199 -1.38 1.38 -22.71
C ASP A 199 0.11 1.66 -22.97
N PRO A 200 1.01 0.70 -22.65
CA PRO A 200 2.47 0.91 -22.73
C PRO A 200 2.94 1.31 -24.13
N ASP A 201 2.25 0.85 -25.17
CA ASP A 201 2.55 1.18 -26.57
C ASP A 201 2.09 2.58 -27.00
N SER A 202 1.45 3.35 -26.11
CA SER A 202 0.94 4.70 -26.39
C SER A 202 -0.01 4.76 -27.61
N ASN A 203 -0.79 3.71 -27.83
CA ASN A 203 -1.75 3.63 -28.93
C ASN A 203 -2.93 4.61 -28.76
N ARG A 204 -3.13 5.12 -27.55
CA ARG A 204 -4.20 6.05 -27.18
C ARG A 204 -3.62 7.36 -26.67
N LYS A 205 -4.45 8.40 -26.72
CA LYS A 205 -4.15 9.67 -26.07
C LYS A 205 -3.84 9.44 -24.59
N SER A 206 -2.76 10.05 -24.11
CA SER A 206 -2.35 9.96 -22.71
C SER A 206 -3.47 10.41 -21.78
N PRO A 207 -3.62 9.77 -20.61
CA PRO A 207 -4.60 10.19 -19.61
C PRO A 207 -4.40 11.67 -19.23
N THR A 208 -5.49 12.40 -19.11
CA THR A 208 -5.47 13.78 -18.65
C THR A 208 -5.95 13.87 -17.21
N SER A 209 -5.26 14.63 -16.37
CA SER A 209 -5.77 14.98 -15.03
C SER A 209 -6.52 16.31 -15.13
N PRO A 210 -7.87 16.32 -15.02
CA PRO A 210 -8.64 17.57 -15.12
C PRO A 210 -8.34 18.54 -13.96
N TYR A 211 -7.73 18.05 -12.88
CA TYR A 211 -7.40 18.81 -11.69
C TYR A 211 -5.89 18.97 -11.48
N ALA A 212 -5.07 18.81 -12.53
CA ALA A 212 -3.61 18.94 -12.44
C ALA A 212 -3.18 20.28 -11.80
N ASP A 213 -3.87 21.36 -12.19
CA ASP A 213 -3.59 22.73 -11.74
C ASP A 213 -4.39 23.13 -10.49
N HIS A 214 -5.16 22.21 -9.91
CA HIS A 214 -5.95 22.47 -8.73
C HIS A 214 -5.24 21.95 -7.48
N ARG A 215 -5.41 22.66 -6.37
CA ARG A 215 -5.01 22.22 -5.04
C ARG A 215 -6.22 22.30 -4.14
N PHE A 216 -6.50 21.20 -3.45
CA PHE A 216 -7.58 21.12 -2.48
C PHE A 216 -6.96 21.13 -1.10
N SER A 217 -7.27 22.14 -0.30
CA SER A 217 -6.80 22.26 1.08
C SER A 217 -7.90 22.88 1.94
N ASN A 218 -7.92 22.52 3.22
CA ASN A 218 -8.67 23.26 4.21
C ASN A 218 -7.72 24.30 4.82
N PRO A 219 -8.09 25.60 4.86
CA PRO A 219 -7.18 26.66 5.30
C PRO A 219 -6.77 26.53 6.79
N ASN A 220 -7.54 25.78 7.57
CA ASN A 220 -7.27 25.55 8.99
C ASN A 220 -6.56 24.21 9.26
N THR A 221 -6.27 23.43 8.21
CA THR A 221 -5.43 22.25 8.34
C THR A 221 -3.98 22.65 8.33
N ARG A 222 -3.19 22.06 9.24
CA ARG A 222 -1.76 22.27 9.35
C ARG A 222 -1.01 21.00 9.04
N PHE A 223 -0.15 21.05 8.04
CA PHE A 223 0.73 19.97 7.62
C PHE A 223 2.15 20.23 8.07
N PHE A 224 2.70 19.29 8.83
CA PHE A 224 4.06 19.29 9.31
C PHE A 224 4.80 18.08 8.76
N ASN A 225 6.10 18.21 8.52
CA ASN A 225 6.94 17.11 8.08
C ASN A 225 8.20 16.98 8.93
N LEU A 226 8.50 15.76 9.37
CA LEU A 226 9.81 15.37 9.86
C LEU A 226 10.65 14.87 8.66
N ASN A 227 11.37 15.78 8.00
CA ASN A 227 12.34 15.47 6.93
C ASN A 227 13.65 14.92 7.53
N TRP A 228 13.54 13.76 8.17
CA TRP A 228 14.62 13.13 8.91
C TRP A 228 14.68 11.63 8.61
N ILE A 229 15.87 11.12 8.29
CA ILE A 229 16.03 9.70 7.94
C ILE A 229 15.88 8.76 9.15
N GLY A 230 15.89 9.29 10.37
CA GLY A 230 15.78 8.46 11.59
C GLY A 230 14.47 7.68 11.72
N GLY A 231 13.41 8.12 11.03
CA GLY A 231 12.14 7.39 10.89
C GLY A 231 12.16 6.28 9.84
N ALA A 232 13.23 6.15 9.05
CA ALA A 232 13.36 5.07 8.08
C ALA A 232 13.45 3.72 8.78
N ALA A 233 12.95 2.68 8.11
CA ALA A 233 12.78 1.35 8.68
C ALA A 233 14.09 0.70 9.21
N LYS A 234 15.26 1.11 8.68
CA LYS A 234 16.60 0.70 9.13
C LYS A 234 17.02 1.36 10.46
N TYR A 235 16.67 2.63 10.64
CA TYR A 235 17.10 3.45 11.78
C TYR A 235 16.03 3.53 12.88
N PHE A 236 14.78 3.21 12.54
CA PHE A 236 13.64 3.32 13.44
C PHE A 236 13.84 2.61 14.79
N PRO A 237 14.33 1.36 14.88
CA PRO A 237 14.49 0.70 16.19
C PRO A 237 15.39 1.48 17.17
N GLY A 238 16.49 2.06 16.68
CA GLY A 238 17.40 2.87 17.51
C GLY A 238 16.82 4.24 17.89
N ASN A 239 15.91 4.77 17.06
CA ASN A 239 15.28 6.07 17.27
C ASN A 239 13.88 5.99 17.90
N ALA A 240 13.30 4.80 18.01
CA ALA A 240 11.93 4.59 18.46
C ALA A 240 11.65 5.22 19.83
N PRO A 241 12.52 5.12 20.86
CA PRO A 241 12.25 5.75 22.16
C PRO A 241 12.02 7.25 22.08
N GLN A 242 12.87 7.99 21.35
CA GLN A 242 12.73 9.44 21.23
C GLN A 242 11.52 9.86 20.40
N ILE A 243 11.17 9.08 19.37
CA ILE A 243 9.98 9.26 18.54
C ILE A 243 8.71 9.03 19.39
N PHE A 244 8.68 7.96 20.19
CA PHE A 244 7.55 7.67 21.08
C PHE A 244 7.40 8.74 22.16
N ASP A 245 8.49 9.21 22.75
CA ASP A 245 8.44 10.30 23.73
C ASP A 245 7.83 11.57 23.12
N PHE A 246 8.14 11.88 21.86
CA PHE A 246 7.60 13.07 21.17
C PHE A 246 6.10 12.91 20.91
N TYR A 247 5.70 11.79 20.31
CA TYR A 247 4.30 11.57 19.96
C TYR A 247 3.41 11.31 21.17
N ALA A 248 3.92 10.67 22.24
CA ALA A 248 3.16 10.47 23.47
C ALA A 248 2.78 11.80 24.12
N GLU A 249 3.67 12.79 24.12
CA GLU A 249 3.37 14.14 24.61
C GLU A 249 2.30 14.84 23.75
N LYS A 250 2.42 14.74 22.41
CA LYS A 250 1.40 15.26 21.48
C LYS A 250 0.03 14.61 21.71
N ILE A 251 0.00 13.28 21.86
CA ILE A 251 -1.22 12.52 22.16
C ILE A 251 -1.79 12.93 23.52
N ALA A 252 -0.97 13.01 24.57
CA ALA A 252 -1.41 13.40 25.90
C ALA A 252 -2.03 14.81 25.91
N ARG A 253 -1.45 15.76 25.16
CA ARG A 253 -2.04 17.09 24.97
C ARG A 253 -3.39 17.03 24.24
N ASN A 254 -3.48 16.24 23.17
CA ASN A 254 -4.73 16.07 22.43
C ASN A 254 -5.83 15.46 23.33
N ILE A 255 -5.51 14.41 24.10
CA ILE A 255 -6.45 13.80 25.05
C ILE A 255 -6.94 14.83 26.06
N ARG A 256 -6.04 15.60 26.68
CA ARG A 256 -6.40 16.66 27.63
C ARG A 256 -7.26 17.76 27.01
N ALA A 257 -7.11 18.00 25.70
CA ALA A 257 -7.90 18.96 24.94
C ALA A 257 -9.17 18.37 24.30
N GLY A 258 -9.50 17.10 24.57
CA GLY A 258 -10.68 16.43 23.98
C GLY A 258 -10.53 16.07 22.50
N LYS A 259 -9.31 16.08 21.94
CA LYS A 259 -9.01 15.84 20.53
C LYS A 259 -8.60 14.39 20.26
N ARG A 260 -9.10 13.83 19.16
CA ARG A 260 -8.85 12.45 18.74
C ARG A 260 -7.65 12.38 17.79
N THR A 261 -6.79 11.39 18.00
CA THR A 261 -5.54 11.22 17.25
C THR A 261 -5.49 9.87 16.55
N LEU A 262 -5.23 9.86 15.25
CA LEU A 262 -4.94 8.66 14.47
C LEU A 262 -3.42 8.50 14.34
N LEU A 263 -2.91 7.31 14.63
CA LEU A 263 -1.49 6.98 14.45
C LEU A 263 -1.30 6.07 13.25
N ILE A 264 -0.20 6.26 12.52
CA ILE A 264 0.12 5.54 11.30
C ILE A 264 1.56 5.03 11.38
N ALA A 265 1.76 3.72 11.14
CA ALA A 265 3.09 3.12 11.08
C ALA A 265 3.21 2.04 9.99
N ARG A 266 4.40 1.47 9.78
CA ARG A 266 4.53 0.29 8.90
C ARG A 266 4.04 -0.96 9.64
N LYS A 267 3.36 -1.86 8.92
CA LYS A 267 2.73 -3.08 9.47
C LYS A 267 3.66 -3.86 10.41
N ARG A 268 4.92 -4.07 10.02
CA ARG A 268 5.91 -4.83 10.81
C ARG A 268 6.28 -4.20 12.16
N PHE A 269 6.03 -2.90 12.34
CA PHE A 269 6.37 -2.15 13.56
C PHE A 269 5.14 -1.82 14.41
N ILE A 270 3.94 -2.24 14.02
CA ILE A 270 2.70 -1.99 14.79
C ILE A 270 2.85 -2.45 16.25
N PRO A 271 3.37 -3.66 16.56
CA PRO A 271 3.56 -4.08 17.95
C PRO A 271 4.54 -3.18 18.71
N THR A 272 5.66 -2.82 18.09
CA THR A 272 6.68 -1.94 18.69
C THR A 272 6.11 -0.55 18.98
N CYS A 273 5.39 0.03 18.03
CA CYS A 273 4.76 1.34 18.17
C CYS A 273 3.68 1.35 19.25
N SER A 274 2.80 0.34 19.25
CA SER A 274 1.72 0.23 20.22
C SER A 274 2.26 0.15 21.65
N ASN A 275 3.17 -0.81 21.90
CA ASN A 275 3.74 -1.03 23.23
C ASN A 275 4.58 0.17 23.70
N GLY A 276 5.38 0.74 22.80
CA GLY A 276 6.24 1.88 23.10
C GLY A 276 5.46 3.14 23.46
N LEU A 277 4.42 3.47 22.69
CA LEU A 277 3.55 4.61 22.97
C LEU A 277 2.70 4.39 24.22
N GLN A 278 2.14 3.18 24.40
CA GLN A 278 1.39 2.84 25.60
C GLN A 278 2.23 3.05 26.86
N ALA A 279 3.47 2.57 26.88
CA ALA A 279 4.39 2.77 28.00
C ALA A 279 4.72 4.24 28.24
N CYS A 280 4.89 5.04 27.18
CA CYS A 280 5.15 6.46 27.31
C CYS A 280 3.93 7.23 27.85
N LEU A 281 2.71 6.90 27.39
CA LEU A 281 1.46 7.52 27.87
C LEU A 281 1.21 7.23 29.36
N VAL A 282 1.42 5.99 29.79
CA VAL A 282 1.34 5.62 31.22
C VAL A 282 2.33 6.43 32.05
N ARG A 283 3.56 6.60 31.56
CA ARG A 283 4.58 7.41 32.25
C ARG A 283 4.23 8.90 32.33
N LEU A 284 3.46 9.41 31.36
CA LEU A 284 2.92 10.78 31.38
C LEU A 284 1.65 10.93 32.25
N GLY A 285 1.27 9.88 32.98
CA GLY A 285 0.12 9.87 33.87
C GLY A 285 -1.22 9.66 33.16
N ILE A 286 -1.23 9.30 31.87
CA ILE A 286 -2.44 9.01 31.10
C ILE A 286 -2.65 7.47 31.08
N SER A 287 -2.91 6.90 32.25
CA SER A 287 -3.00 5.43 32.42
C SER A 287 -4.23 4.79 31.79
N ASN A 288 -5.29 5.58 31.54
CA ASN A 288 -6.51 5.14 30.90
C ASN A 288 -6.46 5.17 29.36
N ALA A 289 -5.44 5.80 28.76
CA ALA A 289 -5.27 5.77 27.31
C ALA A 289 -4.95 4.36 26.82
N ARG A 290 -5.48 4.02 25.64
CA ARG A 290 -5.27 2.73 24.98
C ARG A 290 -4.85 2.96 23.54
N VAL A 291 -3.69 2.42 23.16
CA VAL A 291 -3.29 2.35 21.75
C VAL A 291 -3.91 1.09 21.12
N ILE A 292 -4.80 1.27 20.16
CA ILE A 292 -5.65 0.19 19.61
C ILE A 292 -5.21 -0.16 18.20
N THR A 293 -4.83 -1.41 17.96
CA THR A 293 -4.29 -1.87 16.67
C THR A 293 -5.28 -2.66 15.81
N GLU A 294 -6.39 -3.13 16.39
CA GLU A 294 -7.39 -3.97 15.74
C GLU A 294 -8.75 -3.91 16.45
N ASN A 295 -9.75 -4.60 15.92
CA ASN A 295 -11.10 -4.71 16.50
C ASN A 295 -11.72 -3.37 16.90
N TRP A 296 -11.56 -2.34 16.07
CA TRP A 296 -11.99 -0.99 16.44
C TRP A 296 -13.49 -0.85 16.76
N ASP A 297 -14.35 -1.79 16.32
CA ASP A 297 -15.77 -1.82 16.68
C ASP A 297 -16.03 -2.06 18.16
N SER A 298 -15.12 -2.74 18.87
CA SER A 298 -15.26 -2.97 20.31
C SER A 298 -14.86 -1.76 21.15
N HIS A 299 -14.48 -0.64 20.53
CA HIS A 299 -13.98 0.55 21.20
C HIS A 299 -14.79 1.79 20.83
N CYS A 300 -15.04 2.66 21.81
CA CYS A 300 -15.62 3.97 21.55
C CYS A 300 -14.56 4.90 20.96
N LEU A 301 -14.45 4.95 19.62
CA LEU A 301 -13.52 5.84 18.90
C LEU A 301 -13.88 7.34 19.01
N ALA A 302 -15.03 7.67 19.61
CA ALA A 302 -15.36 9.05 19.96
C ALA A 302 -14.60 9.53 21.20
N ASP A 303 -14.13 8.62 22.06
CA ASP A 303 -13.35 8.96 23.25
C ASP A 303 -11.86 9.16 22.89
N PRO A 304 -11.28 10.36 23.14
CA PRO A 304 -9.88 10.67 22.85
C PRO A 304 -8.85 9.69 23.44
N VAL A 305 -9.18 9.02 24.56
CA VAL A 305 -8.25 8.08 25.22
C VAL A 305 -8.04 6.80 24.40
N ASN A 306 -8.96 6.50 23.46
CA ASN A 306 -8.85 5.39 22.52
C ASN A 306 -8.12 5.85 21.26
N VAL A 307 -6.82 5.56 21.17
CA VAL A 307 -5.93 6.05 20.12
C VAL A 307 -5.68 4.95 19.09
N PRO A 308 -6.37 4.93 17.94
CA PRO A 308 -6.15 3.93 16.91
C PRO A 308 -4.77 4.07 16.27
N LEU A 309 -4.12 2.93 16.06
CA LEU A 309 -2.88 2.78 15.30
C LEU A 309 -3.12 1.89 14.09
N ILE A 310 -3.09 2.49 12.90
CA ILE A 310 -3.24 1.79 11.63
C ILE A 310 -1.87 1.60 10.96
N ASN A 311 -1.84 0.70 9.98
CA ASN A 311 -0.71 0.62 9.08
C ASN A 311 -0.96 1.38 7.78
N TYR A 312 0.11 1.82 7.12
CA TYR A 312 0.06 2.52 5.83
C TYR A 312 -0.75 1.81 4.72
N GLY A 313 -0.92 0.49 4.79
CA GLY A 313 -1.67 -0.29 3.80
C GLY A 313 -3.15 -0.48 4.12
N VAL A 314 -3.70 0.22 5.11
CA VAL A 314 -5.15 0.14 5.42
C VAL A 314 -5.96 0.87 4.34
N SER A 315 -6.74 0.11 3.57
CA SER A 315 -7.63 0.60 2.52
C SER A 315 -9.11 0.49 2.92
N GLY A 316 -9.97 1.33 2.34
CA GLY A 316 -11.44 1.19 2.44
C GLY A 316 -12.10 1.43 3.81
N ILE A 317 -11.45 2.11 4.76
CA ILE A 317 -12.02 2.40 6.09
C ILE A 317 -12.30 3.90 6.23
N ASN A 318 -13.56 4.27 6.52
CA ASN A 318 -14.01 5.66 6.76
C ASN A 318 -14.16 6.00 8.26
N ARG A 319 -13.83 5.08 9.17
CA ARG A 319 -14.05 5.23 10.62
C ARG A 319 -13.26 6.37 11.28
N PHE A 320 -12.25 6.91 10.59
CA PHE A 320 -11.33 7.89 11.15
C PHE A 320 -11.57 9.31 10.63
N GLU A 321 -12.60 9.54 9.81
CA GLU A 321 -12.82 10.82 9.12
C GLU A 321 -13.04 12.01 10.06
N GLU A 322 -13.53 11.73 11.27
CA GLU A 322 -13.80 12.74 12.29
C GLU A 322 -12.61 13.03 13.21
N PHE A 323 -11.49 12.30 13.08
CA PHE A 323 -10.34 12.51 13.94
C PHE A 323 -9.69 13.87 13.71
N ASP A 324 -9.16 14.49 14.75
CA ASP A 324 -8.63 15.86 14.71
C ASP A 324 -7.17 15.91 14.27
N ALA A 325 -6.44 14.81 14.44
CA ALA A 325 -5.03 14.71 14.09
C ALA A 325 -4.65 13.36 13.47
N ALA A 326 -3.64 13.38 12.59
CA ALA A 326 -3.02 12.18 12.03
C ALA A 326 -1.49 12.26 12.11
N TYR A 327 -0.87 11.28 12.76
CA TYR A 327 0.57 11.26 13.00
C TYR A 327 1.23 10.01 12.42
N CYS A 328 2.15 10.23 11.48
CA CYS A 328 3.04 9.21 10.94
C CYS A 328 4.22 8.99 11.89
N LEU A 329 4.24 7.85 12.57
CA LEU A 329 5.29 7.52 13.53
C LEU A 329 6.64 7.24 12.87
N MET A 330 6.64 6.97 11.57
CA MET A 330 7.83 6.57 10.82
C MET A 330 7.64 6.73 9.32
N SER A 331 8.72 6.69 8.56
CA SER A 331 8.70 6.84 7.10
C SER A 331 8.27 5.56 6.38
N TYR A 332 7.72 5.74 5.18
CA TYR A 332 7.44 4.65 4.23
C TYR A 332 8.31 4.82 2.98
N TYR A 333 9.40 4.05 2.90
CA TYR A 333 10.29 4.03 1.74
C TYR A 333 10.18 2.72 0.97
N ALA A 334 10.14 2.85 -0.35
CA ALA A 334 10.13 1.77 -1.31
C ALA A 334 11.54 1.17 -1.43
N ASN A 335 11.58 -0.12 -1.75
CA ASN A 335 12.83 -0.78 -2.10
C ASN A 335 13.10 -0.52 -3.60
N PRO A 336 14.32 -0.12 -4.01
CA PRO A 336 14.67 0.01 -5.43
C PRO A 336 14.22 -1.20 -6.27
N GLU A 337 14.38 -2.43 -5.77
CA GLU A 337 13.92 -3.66 -6.45
C GLU A 337 12.41 -3.66 -6.77
N ALA A 338 11.60 -3.01 -5.93
CA ALA A 338 10.16 -2.89 -6.18
C ALA A 338 9.86 -1.94 -7.35
N ILE A 339 10.70 -0.92 -7.56
CA ILE A 339 10.60 0.01 -8.69
C ILE A 339 11.08 -0.69 -9.96
N GLU A 340 12.23 -1.37 -9.89
CA GLU A 340 12.77 -2.19 -10.98
C GLU A 340 11.74 -3.19 -11.49
N ARG A 341 11.11 -3.94 -10.57
CA ARG A 341 10.07 -4.92 -10.92
C ARG A 341 8.88 -4.26 -11.62
N THR A 342 8.41 -3.11 -11.15
CA THR A 342 7.29 -2.38 -11.79
C THR A 342 7.67 -1.79 -13.16
N LEU A 343 8.94 -1.46 -13.40
CA LEU A 343 9.40 -1.02 -14.72
C LEU A 343 9.49 -2.20 -15.70
N GLN A 344 10.09 -3.31 -15.25
CA GLN A 344 10.46 -4.45 -16.08
C GLN A 344 9.32 -5.45 -16.37
N ASP A 345 8.20 -5.39 -15.65
CA ASP A 345 7.08 -6.33 -15.86
C ASP A 345 6.35 -6.13 -17.20
N LEU A 346 6.41 -4.92 -17.78
CA LEU A 346 5.87 -4.57 -19.09
C LEU A 346 6.94 -4.52 -20.18
N ASP A 347 8.15 -4.02 -19.86
CA ASP A 347 9.25 -3.90 -20.81
C ASP A 347 10.50 -4.66 -20.31
N PRO A 348 10.57 -5.99 -20.51
CA PRO A 348 11.72 -6.78 -20.11
C PRO A 348 12.87 -6.55 -21.10
N VAL A 349 13.76 -5.62 -20.75
CA VAL A 349 15.06 -5.44 -21.42
C VAL A 349 16.02 -6.53 -20.93
N ASP A 350 16.78 -7.13 -21.85
CA ASP A 350 17.83 -8.10 -21.49
C ASP A 350 18.90 -7.40 -20.63
N GLY A 351 19.15 -7.93 -19.43
CA GLY A 351 20.00 -7.29 -18.40
C GLY A 351 19.24 -6.41 -17.40
N GLY A 352 17.99 -6.05 -17.68
CA GLY A 352 17.10 -5.32 -16.76
C GLY A 352 17.43 -3.84 -16.57
N TRP A 353 16.46 -3.12 -16.02
CA TRP A 353 16.64 -1.75 -15.53
C TRP A 353 17.13 -1.82 -14.08
N ARG A 354 18.35 -1.38 -13.82
CA ARG A 354 18.82 -1.20 -12.44
C ARG A 354 18.41 0.17 -11.94
N VAL A 355 17.82 0.25 -10.76
CA VAL A 355 17.41 1.51 -10.14
C VAL A 355 18.20 1.70 -8.86
N GLU A 356 18.86 2.84 -8.76
CA GLU A 356 19.48 3.32 -7.53
C GLU A 356 18.65 4.45 -6.95
N ILE A 357 18.55 4.51 -5.61
CA ILE A 357 17.92 5.65 -4.94
C ILE A 357 18.99 6.58 -4.39
N ARG A 358 19.00 7.81 -4.88
CA ARG A 358 19.85 8.89 -4.40
C ARG A 358 19.06 9.94 -3.63
N TYR A 359 19.77 10.80 -2.91
CA TYR A 359 19.18 11.96 -2.25
C TYR A 359 19.61 13.21 -3.01
N ASP A 360 18.67 14.10 -3.29
CA ASP A 360 18.95 15.43 -3.82
C ASP A 360 19.45 16.38 -2.72
N SER A 361 19.71 17.64 -3.10
CA SER A 361 20.18 18.69 -2.19
C SER A 361 19.18 19.06 -1.08
N LEU A 362 17.89 18.76 -1.26
CA LEU A 362 16.81 18.96 -0.29
C LEU A 362 16.44 17.66 0.44
N ARG A 363 17.29 16.62 0.31
CA ARG A 363 17.06 15.26 0.82
C ARG A 363 15.84 14.56 0.20
N GLY A 364 15.33 15.03 -0.92
CA GLY A 364 14.34 14.31 -1.71
C GLY A 364 14.94 13.03 -2.29
N ARG A 365 14.16 11.96 -2.35
CA ARG A 365 14.59 10.67 -2.90
C ARG A 365 14.40 10.66 -4.41
N LEU A 366 15.47 10.38 -5.15
CA LEU A 366 15.51 10.31 -6.60
C LEU A 366 15.78 8.88 -7.07
N ALA A 367 14.99 8.39 -8.03
CA ALA A 367 15.23 7.12 -8.71
C ALA A 367 16.11 7.36 -9.95
N GLU A 368 17.36 6.90 -9.88
CA GLU A 368 18.29 6.92 -11.01
C GLU A 368 18.32 5.55 -11.68
N VAL A 369 18.17 5.53 -13.01
CA VAL A 369 18.17 4.29 -13.80
C VAL A 369 19.56 4.04 -14.37
N GLY A 370 20.24 3.02 -13.86
CA GLY A 370 21.56 2.57 -14.29
C GLY A 370 21.47 1.69 -15.53
N ASN A 371 21.23 2.27 -16.70
CA ASN A 371 21.56 1.62 -17.98
C ASN A 371 21.83 2.66 -19.10
N PRO A 372 23.11 2.93 -19.43
CA PRO A 372 23.49 3.89 -20.47
C PRO A 372 23.18 3.43 -21.92
N ALA A 373 22.85 2.15 -22.15
CA ALA A 373 22.47 1.66 -23.49
C ALA A 373 21.04 2.06 -23.87
N SER A 374 20.24 2.48 -22.90
CA SER A 374 18.90 2.97 -23.09
C SER A 374 18.90 4.43 -23.50
N ARG A 375 18.60 4.70 -24.77
CA ARG A 375 18.29 6.05 -25.27
C ARG A 375 16.91 6.55 -24.85
N SER A 376 16.19 5.83 -23.98
CA SER A 376 14.83 6.21 -23.58
C SER A 376 14.85 7.30 -22.52
N THR A 377 14.43 8.51 -22.89
CA THR A 377 14.21 9.62 -21.96
C THR A 377 13.00 9.42 -21.05
N ALA A 378 12.09 8.50 -21.40
CA ALA A 378 10.85 8.25 -20.65
C ALA A 378 11.05 7.37 -19.41
N ILE A 379 12.02 6.43 -19.44
CA ILE A 379 12.21 5.45 -18.36
C ILE A 379 12.69 6.09 -17.05
N PRO A 380 13.64 7.05 -17.03
CA PRO A 380 14.00 7.75 -15.80
C PRO A 380 12.80 8.49 -15.16
N ALA A 381 11.98 9.16 -15.97
CA ALA A 381 10.79 9.84 -15.48
C ALA A 381 9.77 8.85 -14.88
N LEU A 382 9.55 7.69 -15.55
CA LEU A 382 8.69 6.63 -15.01
C LEU A 382 9.23 6.05 -13.69
N ALA A 383 10.54 5.86 -13.58
CA ALA A 383 11.15 5.36 -12.35
C ALA A 383 10.87 6.31 -11.17
N GLN A 384 10.97 7.62 -11.41
CA GLN A 384 10.64 8.64 -10.42
C GLN A 384 9.14 8.65 -10.10
N ASP A 385 8.26 8.58 -11.10
CA ASP A 385 6.81 8.52 -10.88
C ASP A 385 6.41 7.29 -10.04
N ILE A 386 7.03 6.13 -10.31
CA ILE A 386 6.82 4.90 -9.55
C ILE A 386 7.32 5.06 -8.11
N LEU A 387 8.51 5.65 -7.90
CA LEU A 387 9.04 5.93 -6.57
C LEU A 387 8.07 6.80 -5.76
N VAL A 388 7.64 7.92 -6.33
CA VAL A 388 6.69 8.85 -5.69
C VAL A 388 5.36 8.15 -5.39
N GLN A 389 4.86 7.33 -6.31
CA GLN A 389 3.62 6.58 -6.13
C GLN A 389 3.75 5.48 -5.05
N GLN A 390 4.90 4.82 -4.92
CA GLN A 390 5.13 3.79 -3.91
C GLN A 390 5.49 4.35 -2.52
N GLU A 391 5.91 5.61 -2.42
CA GLU A 391 6.28 6.26 -1.16
C GLU A 391 5.26 7.33 -0.73
N GLY A 392 5.11 8.39 -1.51
CA GLY A 392 4.32 9.56 -1.18
C GLY A 392 2.81 9.30 -1.20
N ASP A 393 2.29 8.63 -2.24
CA ASP A 393 0.85 8.36 -2.32
C ASP A 393 0.36 7.49 -1.16
N VAL A 394 1.18 6.52 -0.73
CA VAL A 394 0.88 5.65 0.42
C VAL A 394 0.71 6.48 1.70
N ILE A 395 1.53 7.53 1.88
CA ILE A 395 1.41 8.44 3.03
C ILE A 395 0.15 9.32 2.89
N VAL A 396 -0.08 9.91 1.71
CA VAL A 396 -1.25 10.76 1.43
C VAL A 396 -2.57 10.01 1.61
N GLN A 397 -2.64 8.76 1.14
CA GLN A 397 -3.80 7.89 1.36
C GLN A 397 -4.03 7.58 2.84
N ALA A 398 -2.96 7.33 3.61
CA ALA A 398 -3.06 7.01 5.02
C ALA A 398 -3.52 8.21 5.87
N ILE A 399 -2.96 9.40 5.65
CA ILE A 399 -3.42 10.63 6.31
C ILE A 399 -4.80 11.07 5.79
N GLY A 400 -5.15 10.74 4.55
CA GLY A 400 -6.45 10.98 3.95
C GLY A 400 -7.61 10.37 4.72
N ARG A 401 -7.35 9.38 5.59
CA ARG A 401 -8.35 8.74 6.48
C ARG A 401 -8.97 9.72 7.47
N VAL A 402 -8.28 10.81 7.84
CA VAL A 402 -8.84 11.87 8.70
C VAL A 402 -9.42 13.05 7.91
N ARG A 403 -9.50 12.93 6.58
CA ARG A 403 -10.04 13.95 5.66
C ARG A 403 -9.44 15.37 5.87
N PRO A 404 -8.11 15.51 5.83
CA PRO A 404 -7.44 16.79 6.12
C PRO A 404 -7.78 17.92 5.14
N PHE A 405 -8.31 17.58 3.97
CA PHE A 405 -8.69 18.56 2.95
C PHE A 405 -10.11 19.13 3.13
N THR A 406 -10.95 18.53 3.98
CA THR A 406 -12.35 18.97 4.16
C THR A 406 -12.64 19.52 5.55
N LYS A 407 -11.81 19.18 6.55
CA LYS A 407 -11.96 19.67 7.93
C LYS A 407 -10.61 20.10 8.49
N PRO A 408 -10.57 21.00 9.50
CA PRO A 408 -9.32 21.40 10.15
C PRO A 408 -8.66 20.18 10.81
N ARG A 409 -7.41 19.89 10.44
CA ARG A 409 -6.62 18.79 11.01
C ARG A 409 -5.21 19.22 11.34
N GLU A 410 -4.61 18.56 12.33
CA GLU A 410 -3.17 18.58 12.52
C GLU A 410 -2.56 17.30 11.93
N VAL A 411 -1.67 17.44 10.95
CA VAL A 411 -1.01 16.30 10.30
C VAL A 411 0.49 16.40 10.49
N ILE A 412 1.10 15.36 11.07
CA ILE A 412 2.56 15.25 11.17
C ILE A 412 3.00 14.05 10.36
N THR A 413 3.73 14.31 9.28
CA THR A 413 4.29 13.28 8.40
C THR A 413 5.76 13.02 8.72
N PHE A 414 6.29 11.91 8.22
CA PHE A 414 7.69 11.52 8.41
C PHE A 414 8.24 11.10 7.05
N HIS A 415 8.59 12.07 6.20
CA HIS A 415 8.94 11.82 4.81
C HIS A 415 10.13 12.68 4.36
N THR A 416 11.05 12.07 3.62
CA THR A 416 12.16 12.81 3.01
C THR A 416 11.75 13.30 1.63
N GLY A 417 11.69 14.63 1.46
CA GLY A 417 11.23 15.27 0.25
C GLY A 417 9.75 15.67 0.28
N LYS A 418 9.24 16.11 -0.87
CA LYS A 418 7.88 16.62 -1.01
C LYS A 418 6.87 15.49 -1.18
N LEU A 419 5.76 15.56 -0.44
CA LEU A 419 4.59 14.73 -0.70
C LEU A 419 3.78 15.30 -1.87
N PRO A 420 3.21 14.44 -2.71
CA PRO A 420 2.47 14.91 -3.86
C PRO A 420 1.18 15.61 -3.43
N ASN A 421 0.91 16.77 -4.02
CA ASN A 421 -0.26 17.62 -3.74
C ASN A 421 -0.41 18.05 -2.27
N VAL A 422 0.67 18.00 -1.47
CA VAL A 422 0.70 18.49 -0.10
C VAL A 422 1.82 19.52 0.01
N ASP A 423 1.46 20.71 0.51
CA ASP A 423 2.42 21.73 0.91
C ASP A 423 2.54 21.72 2.43
N PHE A 424 3.77 21.64 2.93
CA PHE A 424 4.03 21.64 4.37
C PHE A 424 4.12 23.07 4.87
N ASP A 425 3.44 23.35 5.99
CA ASP A 425 3.59 24.62 6.69
C ASP A 425 4.97 24.76 7.33
N VAL A 426 5.49 23.66 7.87
CA VAL A 426 6.81 23.61 8.49
C VAL A 426 7.43 22.23 8.25
N GLU A 427 8.69 22.24 7.82
CA GLU A 427 9.53 21.05 7.71
C GLU A 427 10.63 21.08 8.76
N PHE A 428 10.84 19.96 9.42
CA PHE A 428 11.86 19.78 10.45
C PHE A 428 12.92 18.81 9.98
N ASP A 429 14.17 19.21 10.03
CA ASP A 429 15.33 18.36 9.70
C ASP A 429 15.68 17.38 10.83
N SER A 430 15.11 17.58 12.01
CA SER A 430 15.36 16.75 13.18
C SER A 430 14.18 16.74 14.15
N LEU A 431 14.13 15.70 14.98
CA LEU A 431 13.15 15.63 16.05
C LEU A 431 13.35 16.73 17.10
N ALA A 432 14.57 17.26 17.26
CA ALA A 432 14.85 18.35 18.18
C ALA A 432 14.19 19.67 17.74
N GLN A 433 14.23 19.99 16.44
CA GLN A 433 13.53 21.14 15.89
C GLN A 433 12.00 21.02 16.06
N ALA A 434 11.45 19.85 15.76
CA ALA A 434 10.02 19.59 15.98
C ALA A 434 9.63 19.74 17.46
N ARG A 435 10.47 19.23 18.37
CA ARG A 435 10.29 19.40 19.81
C ARG A 435 10.30 20.86 20.23
N ALA A 436 11.23 21.67 19.74
CA ALA A 436 11.26 23.08 20.04
C ALA A 436 10.00 23.80 19.52
N TYR A 437 9.60 23.52 18.28
CA TYR A 437 8.42 24.13 17.66
C TYR A 437 7.12 23.80 18.38
N PHE A 438 6.92 22.52 18.74
CA PHE A 438 5.74 22.09 19.48
C PHE A 438 5.89 22.25 20.99
N GLU A 439 6.99 22.83 21.49
CA GLU A 439 7.28 22.96 22.93
C GLU A 439 7.24 21.63 23.69
N VAL A 440 7.69 20.54 23.07
CA VAL A 440 7.69 19.18 23.64
C VAL A 440 9.07 18.86 24.23
N LEU A 441 9.16 18.79 25.56
CA LEU A 441 10.40 18.48 26.26
C LEU A 441 10.94 17.10 25.88
N SER A 442 12.26 17.01 25.64
CA SER A 442 12.92 15.70 25.54
C SER A 442 12.90 15.00 26.89
N ARG A 443 13.04 13.67 26.92
CA ARG A 443 13.13 12.92 28.18
C ARG A 443 14.27 13.41 29.07
N ARG A 444 15.44 13.71 28.47
CA ARG A 444 16.58 14.24 29.22
C ARG A 444 16.27 15.61 29.82
N ASP A 445 15.55 16.45 29.08
CA ASP A 445 15.17 17.79 29.55
C ASP A 445 14.07 17.73 30.60
N ALA A 446 13.08 16.86 30.44
CA ALA A 446 12.05 16.61 31.45
C ALA A 446 12.67 16.08 32.76
N ASP A 447 13.58 15.10 32.66
CA ASP A 447 14.31 14.58 33.83
C ASP A 447 15.21 15.66 34.46
N ARG A 448 15.84 16.51 33.64
CA ARG A 448 16.67 17.63 34.13
C ARG A 448 15.81 18.67 34.84
N SER A 449 14.71 19.11 34.24
CA SER A 449 13.77 20.08 34.84
C SER A 449 13.17 19.54 36.14
N LEU A 450 12.77 18.27 36.17
CA LEU A 450 12.30 17.61 37.39
C LEU A 450 13.40 17.60 38.47
N ARG A 451 14.65 17.29 38.10
CA ARG A 451 15.79 17.34 39.04
C ARG A 451 16.02 18.74 39.59
N VAL A 452 15.91 19.78 38.77
CA VAL A 452 16.06 21.19 39.19
C VAL A 452 14.95 21.59 40.16
N VAL A 453 13.68 21.29 39.83
CA VAL A 453 12.52 21.56 40.72
C VAL A 453 12.65 20.78 42.04
N GLN A 454 13.02 19.50 41.97
CA GLN A 454 13.25 18.68 43.15
C GLN A 454 14.43 19.22 43.98
N ALA A 455 15.51 19.68 43.35
CA ALA A 455 16.64 20.29 44.05
C ALA A 455 16.23 21.59 44.75
N ALA A 456 15.47 22.46 44.09
CA ALA A 456 14.94 23.69 44.70
C ALA A 456 14.00 23.39 45.88
N HIS A 457 13.15 22.36 45.77
CA HIS A 457 12.30 21.91 46.86
C HIS A 457 13.11 21.35 48.04
N ILE A 458 14.14 20.53 47.77
CA ILE A 458 15.07 20.00 48.78
C ILE A 458 15.76 21.17 49.51
N GLN A 459 16.24 22.18 48.79
CA GLN A 459 16.89 23.36 49.38
C GLN A 459 15.93 24.18 50.25
N ARG A 460 14.69 24.39 49.80
CA ARG A 460 13.66 25.08 50.59
C ARG A 460 13.33 24.34 51.88
N ARG A 461 13.12 23.02 51.82
CA ARG A 461 12.84 22.20 53.01
C ARG A 461 14.04 22.13 53.96
N LYS A 462 15.26 22.16 53.41
CA LYS A 462 16.50 22.29 54.18
C LYS A 462 16.59 23.59 54.96
N ALA A 463 16.27 24.71 54.32
CA ALA A 463 16.21 26.01 54.97
C ALA A 463 15.15 26.07 56.09
N GLN A 464 14.11 25.24 55.99
CA GLN A 464 13.07 25.07 57.02
C GLN A 464 13.47 24.05 58.12
N GLY A 465 14.72 23.60 58.16
CA GLY A 465 15.23 22.69 59.20
C GLY A 465 14.94 21.21 59.00
N ALA A 466 14.37 20.80 57.85
CA ALA A 466 14.06 19.39 57.61
C ALA A 466 15.33 18.53 57.45
N SER A 467 15.34 17.37 58.11
CA SER A 467 16.41 16.36 57.98
C SER A 467 16.38 15.70 56.60
N ASN A 468 17.52 15.13 56.16
CA ASN A 468 17.58 14.40 54.88
C ASN A 468 16.62 13.22 54.83
N GLN A 469 16.32 12.62 55.98
CA GLN A 469 15.38 11.50 56.08
C GLN A 469 13.95 11.96 55.85
N GLN A 470 13.53 13.08 56.45
CA GLN A 470 12.20 13.64 56.26
C GLN A 470 11.94 14.03 54.80
N ILE A 471 12.91 14.69 54.16
CA ILE A 471 12.82 15.09 52.75
C ILE A 471 12.81 13.87 51.81
N ALA A 472 13.60 12.84 52.13
CA ALA A 472 13.64 11.59 51.38
C ALA A 472 12.28 10.87 51.39
N THR A 473 11.64 10.77 52.56
CA THR A 473 10.31 10.19 52.70
C THR A 473 9.25 11.02 51.98
N GLU A 474 9.27 12.34 52.12
CA GLU A 474 8.32 13.27 51.50
C GLU A 474 8.34 13.21 49.96
N LEU A 475 9.53 13.12 49.36
CA LEU A 475 9.70 13.11 47.91
C LEU A 475 9.79 11.70 47.31
N GLY A 476 9.70 10.64 48.13
CA GLY A 476 9.90 9.26 47.67
C GLY A 476 11.30 9.00 47.08
N LEU A 477 12.33 9.66 47.61
CA LEU A 477 13.72 9.56 47.14
C LEU A 477 14.59 8.83 48.16
N SER A 478 15.71 8.25 47.71
CA SER A 478 16.69 7.70 48.65
C SER A 478 17.44 8.83 49.38
N ARG A 479 17.78 8.62 50.66
CA ARG A 479 18.56 9.57 51.48
C ARG A 479 19.88 9.99 50.81
N ARG A 480 20.52 9.06 50.07
CA ARG A 480 21.73 9.33 49.27
C ARG A 480 21.46 10.31 48.13
N THR A 481 20.31 10.20 47.46
CA THR A 481 19.90 11.11 46.38
C THR A 481 19.64 12.51 46.89
N VAL A 482 18.98 12.64 48.05
CA VAL A 482 18.78 13.93 48.72
C VAL A 482 20.13 14.56 49.05
N SER A 483 21.01 13.84 49.75
CA SER A 483 22.34 14.34 50.16
C SER A 483 23.21 14.81 49.00
N ARG A 484 23.22 14.06 47.88
CA ARG A 484 23.97 14.44 46.67
C ARG A 484 23.44 15.72 46.04
N ARG A 485 22.12 15.91 46.04
CA ARG A 485 21.47 17.10 45.46
C ARG A 485 21.57 18.32 46.36
N THR A 486 21.81 18.15 47.66
CA THR A 486 22.13 19.25 48.58
C THR A 486 23.55 19.79 48.37
N THR A 487 24.48 18.96 47.92
CA THR A 487 25.92 19.31 47.75
C THR A 487 26.29 19.77 46.34
N GLN A 488 25.53 19.40 45.31
CA GLN A 488 25.72 19.94 43.96
C GLN A 488 25.21 21.38 43.88
N LYS A 489 26.09 22.35 43.60
CA LYS A 489 25.70 23.67 43.08
C LYS A 489 25.22 23.48 41.64
N TRP A 490 23.96 23.81 41.37
CA TRP A 490 23.30 23.65 40.06
C TRP A 490 23.26 24.95 39.29
#